data_AF-A0A357IR87-F1
#
_entry.id   AF-A0A357IR87-F1
#
_cell.length_a   1.000
_cell.length_b   1.000
_cell.length_c   1.000
_cell.angle_alpha   90.00
_cell.angle_beta   90.00
_cell.angle_gamma   90.00
#
_symmetry.space_group_name_H-M   'P 1'
#
loop_
_entity.id
_entity.type
_entity.pdbx_description
1 polymer ?
#
loop_
_entity_poly.entity_id
_entity_poly.type
_entity_poly.pdbx_seq_one_letter_code
_entity_poly.pdbx_strand_id
1 'polypeptide(L)'
;MKYSSTVRILNLVLFLALFAGFVALGIWAGILVTPFIIRGYGPIDLPDMSLALPWELGAFGLAGALMSLFGLVLSLKGVIKGNDDRCVRDAISCYIGLGFIAALFLFLNGAWLYRLTTTNFGYSELGFAIAFFLVLAIILIIGVNVPFVKMHGDDVNQNSQMTLLSSVSLSVNFGIALPGILALAFSNGQGASNYIMPKLYAFALAPAAAALFSLIALLRYRKGEKTGLVSKLNGFLFEGSLLVDGAALLSAGVFSYVFAQETSSAKTSFVSSSWNKPDVNYMDFSVMSWILGGAVVLLALILIVSTVRSSKSGKASS
;
A
#
# COMPACT_ATOMS: atom_id res chain seq x y z
N MET A 1 -0.17 -20.87 -24.27
CA MET A 1 -0.85 -19.98 -25.24
C MET A 1 0.21 -19.06 -25.83
N LYS A 2 0.32 -18.95 -27.16
CA LYS A 2 1.24 -18.02 -27.81
C LYS A 2 0.59 -16.65 -27.93
N TYR A 3 1.21 -15.60 -27.39
CA TYR A 3 0.70 -14.23 -27.52
C TYR A 3 1.18 -13.58 -28.81
N SER A 4 0.25 -12.97 -29.56
CA SER A 4 0.57 -12.26 -30.81
C SER A 4 1.42 -11.01 -30.56
N SER A 5 2.17 -10.59 -31.58
CA SER A 5 2.99 -9.37 -31.54
C SER A 5 2.16 -8.12 -31.21
N THR A 6 0.91 -8.07 -31.67
CA THR A 6 -0.04 -6.98 -31.38
C THR A 6 -0.33 -6.88 -29.88
N VAL A 7 -0.58 -8.00 -29.20
CA VAL A 7 -0.82 -8.03 -27.74
C VAL A 7 0.42 -7.56 -26.98
N ARG A 8 1.62 -7.97 -27.42
CA ARG A 8 2.89 -7.56 -26.79
C ARG A 8 3.10 -6.05 -26.85
N ILE A 9 2.85 -5.43 -28.01
CA ILE A 9 2.98 -3.99 -28.21
C ILE A 9 1.89 -3.23 -27.45
N LEU A 10 0.63 -3.68 -27.53
CA LEU A 10 -0.47 -3.06 -26.80
C LEU A 10 -0.19 -3.02 -25.29
N ASN A 11 0.30 -4.14 -24.74
CA ASN A 11 0.62 -4.23 -23.32
C ASN A 11 1.73 -3.24 -22.92
N LEU A 12 2.76 -3.09 -23.75
CA LEU A 12 3.82 -2.11 -23.53
C LEU A 12 3.28 -0.68 -23.51
N VAL A 13 2.43 -0.31 -24.48
CA VAL A 13 1.85 1.04 -24.56
C VAL A 13 0.95 1.32 -23.37
N LEU A 14 0.12 0.36 -22.96
CA LEU A 14 -0.75 0.51 -21.79
C LEU A 14 0.05 0.70 -20.50
N PHE A 15 1.09 -0.11 -20.25
CA PHE A 15 1.94 0.06 -19.07
C PHE A 15 2.73 1.38 -19.10
N LEU A 16 3.10 1.88 -20.28
CA LEU A 16 3.75 3.19 -20.41
C LEU A 16 2.80 4.32 -20.01
N ALA A 17 1.55 4.28 -20.50
CA ALA A 17 0.52 5.26 -20.15
C ALA A 17 0.17 5.21 -18.65
N LEU A 18 0.00 4.01 -18.10
CA LEU A 18 -0.25 3.82 -16.66
C LEU A 18 0.93 4.32 -15.82
N PHE A 19 2.16 3.98 -16.20
CA PHE A 19 3.36 4.46 -15.51
C PHE A 19 3.42 5.98 -15.50
N ALA A 20 3.20 6.64 -16.65
CA ALA A 20 3.19 8.09 -16.73
C ALA A 20 2.11 8.73 -15.84
N GLY A 21 0.89 8.20 -15.86
CA GLY A 21 -0.22 8.69 -15.03
C GLY A 21 0.04 8.53 -13.53
N PHE A 22 0.49 7.35 -13.11
CA PHE A 22 0.80 7.08 -11.71
C PHE A 22 2.03 7.84 -11.21
N VAL A 23 3.06 8.02 -12.04
CA VAL A 23 4.22 8.86 -11.71
C VAL A 23 3.79 10.31 -11.53
N ALA A 24 2.96 10.84 -12.43
CA ALA A 24 2.45 12.21 -12.30
C ALA A 24 1.70 12.40 -10.97
N LEU A 25 0.80 11.47 -10.63
CA LEU A 25 0.07 11.48 -9.35
C LEU A 25 1.02 11.35 -8.15
N GLY A 26 1.94 10.40 -8.19
CA GLY A 26 2.86 10.11 -7.07
C GLY A 26 3.85 11.24 -6.80
N ILE A 27 4.40 11.85 -7.86
CA ILE A 27 5.27 13.02 -7.74
C ILE A 27 4.47 14.21 -7.22
N TRP A 28 3.33 14.51 -7.83
CA TRP A 28 2.55 15.69 -7.46
C TRP A 28 2.02 15.59 -6.01
N ALA A 29 1.29 14.53 -5.67
CA ALA A 29 0.70 14.40 -4.35
C ALA A 29 1.74 13.99 -3.28
N GLY A 30 2.61 13.03 -3.58
CA GLY A 30 3.51 12.42 -2.59
C GLY A 30 4.85 13.13 -2.40
N ILE A 31 5.42 13.72 -3.46
CA ILE A 31 6.77 14.33 -3.41
C ILE A 31 6.70 15.85 -3.32
N LEU A 32 5.77 16.47 -4.05
CA LEU A 32 5.61 17.92 -4.04
C LEU A 32 4.66 18.32 -2.90
N VAL A 33 3.38 17.96 -2.97
CA VAL A 33 2.36 18.44 -2.03
C VAL A 33 2.64 17.96 -0.59
N THR A 34 2.78 16.66 -0.35
CA THR A 34 2.87 16.09 1.00
C THR A 34 3.99 16.69 1.87
N PRO A 35 5.26 16.81 1.41
CA PRO A 35 6.33 17.42 2.21
C PRO A 35 6.13 18.91 2.52
N PHE A 36 5.47 19.67 1.64
CA PHE A 36 5.15 21.09 1.88
C PHE A 36 4.05 21.24 2.93
N ILE A 37 2.99 20.43 2.85
CA ILE A 37 1.93 20.47 3.87
C ILE A 37 2.47 20.03 5.24
N ILE A 38 3.39 19.05 5.27
CA ILE A 38 4.06 18.63 6.50
C ILE A 38 4.84 19.76 7.18
N ARG A 39 5.37 20.71 6.41
CA ARG A 39 6.13 21.87 6.92
C ARG A 39 5.27 23.09 7.22
N GLY A 40 4.03 23.13 6.75
CA GLY A 40 3.17 24.30 6.87
C GLY A 40 3.57 25.49 5.99
N TYR A 41 4.40 25.27 4.96
CA TYR A 41 4.76 26.27 3.96
C TYR A 41 4.81 25.64 2.57
N GLY A 42 4.05 26.20 1.63
CA GLY A 42 4.02 25.77 0.24
C GLY A 42 3.89 26.96 -0.72
N PRO A 43 4.39 26.86 -1.97
CA PRO A 43 4.33 27.93 -2.96
C PRO A 43 2.94 28.07 -3.63
N ILE A 44 1.97 27.24 -3.23
CA ILE A 44 0.64 27.13 -3.85
C ILE A 44 -0.40 27.13 -2.74
N ASP A 45 -1.44 27.95 -2.87
CA ASP A 45 -2.62 27.90 -2.01
C ASP A 45 -3.35 26.57 -2.26
N LEU A 46 -3.23 25.66 -1.29
CA LEU A 46 -3.93 24.40 -1.30
C LEU A 46 -5.32 24.57 -0.66
N PRO A 47 -6.38 23.98 -1.22
CA PRO A 47 -7.69 23.99 -0.57
C PRO A 47 -7.59 23.35 0.82
N ASP A 48 -8.45 23.78 1.76
CA ASP A 48 -8.56 23.18 3.10
C ASP A 48 -8.88 21.67 2.94
N MET A 49 -7.83 20.85 3.03
CA MET A 49 -7.89 19.40 2.89
C MET A 49 -7.10 18.75 4.01
N SER A 50 -7.50 17.54 4.41
CA SER A 50 -6.75 16.80 5.42
C SER A 50 -5.35 16.41 4.93
N LEU A 51 -4.36 16.49 5.81
CA LEU A 51 -2.96 16.08 5.57
C LEU A 51 -2.83 14.66 5.00
N ALA A 52 -3.73 13.76 5.41
CA ALA A 52 -3.71 12.36 5.02
C ALA A 52 -4.11 12.15 3.55
N LEU A 53 -4.96 13.01 2.96
CA LEU A 53 -5.43 12.81 1.59
C LEU A 53 -4.30 12.91 0.55
N PRO A 54 -3.46 13.97 0.54
CA PRO A 54 -2.30 14.04 -0.35
C PRO A 54 -1.27 12.94 -0.10
N TRP A 55 -1.10 12.52 1.16
CA TRP A 55 -0.22 11.39 1.48
C TRP A 55 -0.75 10.10 0.86
N GLU A 56 -2.04 9.80 1.03
CA GLU A 56 -2.67 8.60 0.47
C GLU A 56 -2.68 8.61 -1.06
N LEU A 57 -2.98 9.75 -1.70
CA LEU A 57 -2.88 9.91 -3.15
C LEU A 57 -1.44 9.74 -3.64
N GLY A 58 -0.47 10.27 -2.90
CA GLY A 58 0.95 10.10 -3.16
C GLY A 58 1.38 8.64 -3.06
N ALA A 59 0.96 7.95 -2.00
CA ALA A 59 1.23 6.54 -1.79
C ALA A 59 0.60 5.66 -2.88
N PHE A 60 -0.65 5.94 -3.25
CA PHE A 60 -1.34 5.26 -4.35
C PHE A 60 -0.64 5.49 -5.69
N GLY A 61 -0.28 6.74 -5.99
CA GLY A 61 0.48 7.11 -7.18
C GLY A 61 1.81 6.38 -7.28
N LEU A 62 2.61 6.39 -6.20
CA LEU A 62 3.91 5.73 -6.17
C LEU A 62 3.82 4.20 -6.20
N ALA A 63 2.84 3.61 -5.52
CA ALA A 63 2.58 2.17 -5.56
C ALA A 63 2.16 1.71 -6.97
N GLY A 64 1.24 2.45 -7.59
CA GLY A 64 0.81 2.23 -8.98
C GLY A 64 1.98 2.42 -9.96
N ALA A 65 2.85 3.39 -9.72
CA ALA A 65 4.04 3.63 -10.55
C ALA A 65 5.03 2.47 -10.46
N LEU A 66 5.30 1.95 -9.26
CA LEU A 66 6.22 0.82 -9.09
C LEU A 66 5.69 -0.46 -9.75
N MET A 67 4.41 -0.77 -9.57
CA MET A 67 3.77 -1.91 -10.22
C MET A 67 3.70 -1.75 -11.75
N SER A 68 3.42 -0.54 -12.24
CA SER A 68 3.39 -0.24 -13.68
C SER A 68 4.77 -0.29 -14.30
N LEU A 69 5.81 0.17 -13.60
CA LEU A 69 7.21 0.07 -14.04
C LEU A 69 7.62 -1.39 -14.18
N PHE A 70 7.24 -2.22 -13.22
CA PHE A 70 7.50 -3.65 -13.27
C PHE A 70 6.81 -4.33 -14.46
N GLY A 71 5.52 -4.01 -14.70
CA GLY A 71 4.76 -4.47 -15.87
C GLY A 71 5.36 -3.96 -17.20
N LEU A 72 5.87 -2.72 -17.23
CA LEU A 72 6.54 -2.12 -18.38
C LEU A 72 7.83 -2.86 -18.71
N VAL A 73 8.68 -3.13 -17.72
CA VAL A 73 9.94 -3.87 -17.90
C VAL A 73 9.68 -5.29 -18.41
N LEU A 74 8.64 -5.97 -17.90
CA LEU A 74 8.25 -7.31 -18.36
C LEU A 74 7.68 -7.26 -19.78
N SER A 75 6.85 -6.27 -20.11
CA SER A 75 6.30 -6.08 -21.45
C SER A 75 7.40 -5.79 -22.48
N LEU A 76 8.37 -4.94 -22.13
CA LEU A 76 9.53 -4.64 -22.97
C LEU A 76 10.36 -5.89 -23.26
N LYS A 77 10.64 -6.70 -22.24
CA LYS A 77 11.31 -8.00 -22.42
C LYS A 77 10.50 -8.93 -23.33
N GLY A 78 9.18 -8.96 -23.18
CA GLY A 78 8.27 -9.72 -24.04
C GLY A 78 8.32 -9.30 -25.50
N VAL A 79 8.48 -7.99 -25.80
CA VAL A 79 8.64 -7.49 -27.17
C VAL A 79 10.02 -7.85 -27.73
N ILE A 80 11.09 -7.56 -26.98
CA ILE A 80 12.48 -7.79 -27.44
C ILE A 80 12.74 -9.28 -27.71
N LYS A 81 12.26 -10.17 -26.84
CA LYS A 81 12.57 -11.60 -26.93
C LYS A 81 11.63 -12.40 -27.83
N GLY A 82 10.55 -11.82 -28.36
CA GLY A 82 9.63 -12.38 -29.39
C GLY A 82 8.85 -13.66 -29.03
N ASN A 83 9.48 -14.61 -28.34
CA ASN A 83 9.00 -15.95 -28.00
C ASN A 83 8.81 -16.14 -26.48
N ASP A 84 9.04 -15.12 -25.66
CA ASP A 84 8.88 -15.21 -24.21
C ASP A 84 7.43 -14.91 -23.80
N ASP A 85 6.56 -15.91 -23.89
CA ASP A 85 5.15 -15.83 -23.46
C ASP A 85 5.01 -15.69 -21.93
N ARG A 86 6.03 -16.11 -21.16
CA ARG A 86 6.04 -15.97 -19.70
C ARG A 86 6.13 -14.50 -19.31
N CYS A 87 7.01 -13.73 -19.95
CA CYS A 87 7.11 -12.29 -19.71
C CYS A 87 5.77 -11.55 -19.96
N VAL A 88 5.00 -11.97 -20.97
CA VAL A 88 3.69 -11.36 -21.28
C VAL A 88 2.65 -11.71 -20.21
N ARG A 89 2.61 -12.97 -19.77
CA ARG A 89 1.72 -13.41 -18.67
C ARG A 89 2.06 -12.72 -17.35
N ASP A 90 3.34 -12.58 -17.03
CA ASP A 90 3.80 -11.90 -15.82
C ASP A 90 3.43 -10.41 -15.87
N ALA A 91 3.54 -9.77 -17.04
CA ALA A 91 3.08 -8.40 -17.24
C ALA A 91 1.55 -8.27 -17.07
N ILE A 92 0.75 -9.22 -17.58
CA ILE A 92 -0.71 -9.20 -17.36
C ILE A 92 -1.04 -9.34 -15.87
N SER A 93 -0.26 -10.12 -15.12
CA SER A 93 -0.43 -10.23 -13.66
C SER A 93 -0.21 -8.90 -12.94
N CYS A 94 0.53 -7.95 -13.52
CA CYS A 94 0.67 -6.60 -12.96
C CYS A 94 -0.63 -5.80 -13.03
N TYR A 95 -1.55 -6.05 -13.97
CA TYR A 95 -2.89 -5.43 -13.94
C TYR A 95 -3.71 -5.92 -12.76
N ILE A 96 -3.59 -7.21 -12.43
CA ILE A 96 -4.21 -7.78 -11.23
C ILE A 96 -3.62 -7.11 -9.98
N GLY A 97 -2.30 -6.94 -9.95
CA GLY A 97 -1.60 -6.19 -8.90
C GLY A 97 -2.11 -4.75 -8.75
N LEU A 98 -2.25 -4.01 -9.84
CA LEU A 98 -2.81 -2.65 -9.85
C LEU A 98 -4.26 -2.64 -9.33
N GLY A 99 -5.06 -3.63 -9.69
CA GLY A 99 -6.41 -3.81 -9.19
C GLY A 99 -6.47 -4.01 -7.67
N PHE A 100 -5.56 -4.81 -7.09
CA PHE A 100 -5.44 -4.95 -5.64
C PHE A 100 -5.00 -3.64 -4.96
N ILE A 101 -4.05 -2.91 -5.55
CA ILE A 101 -3.61 -1.60 -5.03
C ILE A 101 -4.77 -0.61 -5.02
N ALA A 102 -5.54 -0.53 -6.11
CA ALA A 102 -6.71 0.34 -6.21
C ALA A 102 -7.84 -0.09 -5.25
N ALA A 103 -8.06 -1.39 -5.07
CA ALA A 103 -9.03 -1.90 -4.11
C ALA A 103 -8.65 -1.53 -2.66
N LEU A 104 -7.37 -1.67 -2.32
CA LEU A 104 -6.85 -1.25 -1.02
C LEU A 104 -7.03 0.25 -0.82
N PHE A 105 -6.69 1.06 -1.83
CA PHE A 105 -6.89 2.51 -1.79
C PHE A 105 -8.37 2.87 -1.56
N LEU A 106 -9.30 2.28 -2.29
CA LEU A 106 -10.75 2.50 -2.12
C LEU A 106 -11.24 2.05 -0.74
N PHE A 107 -10.75 0.92 -0.24
CA PHE A 107 -11.07 0.43 1.10
C PHE A 107 -10.58 1.38 2.19
N LEU A 108 -9.32 1.80 2.13
CA LEU A 108 -8.75 2.78 3.06
C LEU A 108 -9.47 4.13 2.94
N ASN A 109 -9.91 4.52 1.74
CA ASN A 109 -10.70 5.73 1.57
C ASN A 109 -12.07 5.63 2.27
N GLY A 110 -12.76 4.49 2.11
CA GLY A 110 -14.01 4.22 2.82
C GLY A 110 -13.82 4.10 4.34
N ALA A 111 -12.67 3.60 4.80
CA ALA A 111 -12.38 3.35 6.20
C ALA A 111 -11.72 4.53 6.94
N TRP A 112 -11.01 5.44 6.27
CA TRP A 112 -10.31 6.59 6.88
C TRP A 112 -10.78 7.93 6.31
N LEU A 113 -10.82 8.08 4.98
CA LEU A 113 -11.09 9.37 4.33
C LEU A 113 -12.49 9.94 4.55
N TYR A 114 -13.45 9.09 4.87
CA TYR A 114 -14.79 9.53 5.25
C TYR A 114 -14.79 10.45 6.50
N ARG A 115 -13.79 10.37 7.38
CA ARG A 115 -13.62 11.28 8.53
C ARG A 115 -12.68 12.45 8.27
N LEU A 116 -11.85 12.34 7.24
CA LEU A 116 -10.86 13.34 6.83
C LEU A 116 -11.48 14.46 5.96
N THR A 117 -12.67 14.24 5.40
CA THR A 117 -13.36 15.15 4.45
C THR A 117 -14.66 15.75 5.00
N THR A 118 -15.11 15.33 6.18
CA THR A 118 -16.45 15.64 6.73
C THR A 118 -16.56 16.91 7.56
N THR A 119 -15.55 17.79 7.55
CA THR A 119 -15.69 19.12 8.18
C THR A 119 -16.54 20.10 7.38
N ASN A 120 -16.89 19.82 6.10
CA ASN A 120 -17.64 20.76 5.25
C ASN A 120 -18.81 20.16 4.43
N PHE A 121 -19.04 18.84 4.43
CA PHE A 121 -20.17 18.24 3.72
C PHE A 121 -21.21 17.74 4.71
N GLY A 122 -22.43 18.30 4.61
CA GLY A 122 -23.54 18.03 5.52
C GLY A 122 -23.75 16.54 5.78
N TYR A 123 -24.12 16.21 7.02
CA TYR A 123 -24.33 14.85 7.55
C TYR A 123 -25.19 13.92 6.67
N SER A 124 -25.92 14.43 5.67
CA SER A 124 -26.84 13.67 4.80
C SER A 124 -26.19 12.86 3.67
N GLU A 125 -24.92 13.08 3.32
CA GLU A 125 -24.24 12.32 2.23
C GLU A 125 -23.23 11.26 2.74
N LEU A 126 -23.12 11.14 4.07
CA LEU A 126 -22.10 10.37 4.78
C LEU A 126 -22.19 8.86 4.53
N GLY A 127 -23.40 8.28 4.61
CA GLY A 127 -23.60 6.86 4.32
C GLY A 127 -23.36 6.53 2.85
N PHE A 128 -23.64 7.48 1.96
CA PHE A 128 -23.51 7.29 0.52
C PHE A 128 -22.04 7.19 0.10
N ALA A 129 -21.17 8.09 0.57
CA ALA A 129 -19.75 8.05 0.23
C ALA A 129 -19.05 6.77 0.74
N ILE A 130 -19.36 6.35 1.98
CA ILE A 130 -18.81 5.10 2.55
C ILE A 130 -19.30 3.90 1.75
N ALA A 131 -20.61 3.80 1.52
CA ALA A 131 -21.18 2.73 0.73
C ALA A 131 -20.60 2.70 -0.69
N PHE A 132 -20.40 3.87 -1.31
CA PHE A 132 -19.83 3.99 -2.65
C PHE A 132 -18.40 3.45 -2.73
N PHE A 133 -17.49 3.93 -1.88
CA PHE A 133 -16.09 3.48 -1.91
C PHE A 133 -15.95 2.00 -1.54
N LEU A 134 -16.74 1.52 -0.56
CA LEU A 134 -16.66 0.14 -0.09
C LEU A 134 -17.30 -0.83 -1.10
N VAL A 135 -18.42 -0.47 -1.73
CA VAL A 135 -19.02 -1.25 -2.82
C VAL A 135 -18.10 -1.30 -4.03
N LEU A 136 -17.47 -0.17 -4.42
CA LEU A 136 -16.48 -0.17 -5.50
C LEU A 136 -15.27 -1.04 -5.15
N ALA A 137 -14.76 -0.98 -3.92
CA ALA A 137 -13.68 -1.84 -3.46
C ALA A 137 -14.05 -3.32 -3.58
N ILE A 138 -15.26 -3.71 -3.15
CA ILE A 138 -15.77 -5.09 -3.27
C ILE A 138 -15.87 -5.51 -4.75
N ILE A 139 -16.49 -4.69 -5.60
CA ILE A 139 -16.63 -4.98 -7.03
C ILE A 139 -15.24 -5.17 -7.67
N LEU A 140 -14.29 -4.31 -7.33
CA LEU A 140 -12.93 -4.37 -7.85
C LEU A 140 -12.19 -5.61 -7.35
N ILE A 141 -12.29 -5.95 -6.06
CA ILE A 141 -11.70 -7.18 -5.49
C ILE A 141 -12.25 -8.40 -6.21
N ILE A 142 -13.58 -8.50 -6.39
CA ILE A 142 -14.21 -9.61 -7.10
C ILE A 142 -13.69 -9.66 -8.56
N GLY A 143 -13.67 -8.52 -9.24
CA GLY A 143 -13.23 -8.39 -10.63
C GLY A 143 -11.76 -8.76 -10.83
N VAL A 144 -10.90 -8.55 -9.82
CA VAL A 144 -9.47 -8.87 -9.83
C VAL A 144 -9.21 -10.30 -9.36
N ASN A 145 -10.04 -10.83 -8.46
CA ASN A 145 -9.87 -12.18 -7.92
C ASN A 145 -10.20 -13.27 -8.96
N VAL A 146 -11.20 -13.06 -9.81
CA VAL A 146 -11.52 -14.01 -10.90
C VAL A 146 -10.33 -14.25 -11.84
N PRO A 147 -9.68 -13.23 -12.44
CA PRO A 147 -8.48 -13.43 -13.25
C PRO A 147 -7.28 -13.90 -12.43
N PHE A 148 -7.16 -13.50 -11.15
CA PHE A 148 -6.12 -14.01 -10.26
C PHE A 148 -6.19 -15.53 -10.10
N VAL A 149 -7.36 -16.06 -9.74
CA VAL A 149 -7.57 -17.51 -9.61
C VAL A 149 -7.43 -18.22 -10.95
N LYS A 150 -7.93 -17.66 -12.06
CA LYS A 150 -7.75 -18.28 -13.39
C LYS A 150 -6.29 -18.30 -13.84
N MET A 151 -5.50 -17.29 -13.48
CA MET A 151 -4.09 -17.21 -13.86
C MET A 151 -3.17 -17.97 -12.92
N HIS A 152 -3.54 -18.16 -11.65
CA HIS A 152 -2.63 -18.68 -10.62
C HIS A 152 -3.20 -19.82 -9.77
N GLY A 153 -4.45 -20.23 -9.99
CA GLY A 153 -5.27 -21.03 -9.06
C GLY A 153 -5.26 -22.55 -9.21
N ASP A 154 -4.37 -23.13 -10.00
CA ASP A 154 -4.09 -24.57 -9.84
C ASP A 154 -3.14 -24.74 -8.65
N ASP A 155 -3.38 -25.71 -7.77
CA ASP A 155 -2.62 -26.07 -6.55
C ASP A 155 -1.09 -26.24 -6.75
N VAL A 156 -0.61 -26.12 -7.99
CA VAL A 156 0.75 -26.31 -8.45
C VAL A 156 1.61 -25.03 -8.33
N ASN A 157 1.05 -23.82 -8.08
CA ASN A 157 1.88 -22.60 -8.14
C ASN A 157 1.66 -21.53 -7.04
N GLN A 158 1.63 -21.96 -5.78
CA GLN A 158 1.64 -21.08 -4.59
C GLN A 158 2.73 -19.99 -4.64
N ASN A 159 3.90 -20.28 -5.22
CA ASN A 159 4.99 -19.29 -5.36
C ASN A 159 4.59 -18.11 -6.27
N SER A 160 3.75 -18.33 -7.28
CA SER A 160 3.35 -17.27 -8.21
C SER A 160 2.29 -16.34 -7.64
N GLN A 161 1.32 -16.92 -6.92
CA GLN A 161 0.36 -16.16 -6.12
C GLN A 161 1.09 -15.26 -5.11
N MET A 162 2.00 -15.85 -4.32
CA MET A 162 2.74 -15.12 -3.30
C MET A 162 3.74 -14.11 -3.89
N THR A 163 4.26 -14.35 -5.09
CA THR A 163 5.06 -13.38 -5.84
C THR A 163 4.24 -12.14 -6.16
N LEU A 164 2.99 -12.30 -6.63
CA LEU A 164 2.13 -11.16 -6.92
C LEU A 164 1.75 -10.40 -5.63
N LEU A 165 1.32 -11.12 -4.60
CA LEU A 165 0.93 -10.50 -3.32
C LEU A 165 2.11 -9.78 -2.64
N SER A 166 3.31 -10.37 -2.64
CA SER A 166 4.52 -9.71 -2.14
C SER A 166 4.89 -8.48 -2.97
N SER A 167 4.64 -8.51 -4.28
CA SER A 167 4.87 -7.35 -5.17
C SER A 167 3.90 -6.21 -4.88
N VAL A 168 2.62 -6.53 -4.63
CA VAL A 168 1.59 -5.56 -4.21
C VAL A 168 1.96 -4.95 -2.86
N SER A 169 2.26 -5.80 -1.87
CA SER A 169 2.69 -5.37 -0.53
C SER A 169 3.92 -4.46 -0.58
N LEU A 170 4.95 -4.86 -1.34
CA LEU A 170 6.14 -4.03 -1.57
C LEU A 170 5.78 -2.67 -2.17
N SER A 171 4.93 -2.65 -3.20
CA SER A 171 4.59 -1.41 -3.91
C SER A 171 3.83 -0.43 -3.01
N VAL A 172 2.85 -0.93 -2.26
CA VAL A 172 2.07 -0.13 -1.30
C VAL A 172 2.98 0.41 -0.20
N ASN A 173 3.75 -0.47 0.44
CA ASN A 173 4.61 -0.08 1.56
C ASN A 173 5.74 0.87 1.14
N PHE A 174 6.32 0.67 -0.03
CA PHE A 174 7.27 1.62 -0.62
C PHE A 174 6.60 2.97 -0.94
N GLY A 175 5.40 2.94 -1.51
CA GLY A 175 4.62 4.14 -1.82
C GLY A 175 4.28 4.96 -0.59
N ILE A 176 3.98 4.31 0.55
CA ILE A 176 3.73 4.98 1.83
C ILE A 176 5.04 5.51 2.44
N ALA A 177 6.11 4.72 2.40
CA ALA A 177 7.39 5.07 3.04
C ALA A 177 8.06 6.28 2.38
N LEU A 178 8.05 6.35 1.05
CA LEU A 178 8.87 7.31 0.30
C LEU A 178 8.52 8.80 0.61
N PRO A 179 7.25 9.23 0.60
CA PRO A 179 6.86 10.57 1.03
C PRO A 179 7.37 10.92 2.44
N GLY A 180 7.27 9.98 3.38
CA GLY A 180 7.73 10.15 4.76
C GLY A 180 9.25 10.27 4.87
N ILE A 181 10.00 9.43 4.17
CA ILE A 181 11.47 9.48 4.11
C ILE A 181 11.93 10.81 3.50
N LEU A 182 11.30 11.26 2.42
CA LEU A 182 11.64 12.55 1.79
C LEU A 182 11.31 13.71 2.73
N ALA A 183 10.14 13.69 3.37
CA ALA A 183 9.76 14.69 4.35
C ALA A 183 10.81 14.78 5.48
N LEU A 184 11.27 13.64 6.01
CA LEU A 184 12.34 13.55 7.01
C LEU A 184 13.67 14.09 6.47
N ALA A 185 14.13 13.63 5.30
CA ALA A 185 15.42 14.01 4.73
C ALA A 185 15.54 15.52 4.50
N PHE A 186 14.47 16.14 4.00
CA PHE A 186 14.46 17.58 3.78
C PHE A 186 14.27 18.36 5.10
N SER A 187 13.84 17.73 6.21
CA SER A 187 13.41 18.42 7.44
C SER A 187 14.55 18.71 8.42
N ASN A 188 15.73 18.13 8.19
CA ASN A 188 16.94 18.31 9.00
C ASN A 188 17.48 19.75 9.08
N GLY A 189 16.79 20.75 8.53
CA GLY A 189 17.17 22.17 8.59
C GLY A 189 16.14 23.12 9.21
N GLN A 190 14.93 22.65 9.58
CA GLN A 190 13.90 23.51 10.18
C GLN A 190 13.24 22.76 11.34
N GLY A 191 13.10 23.42 12.49
CA GLY A 191 12.63 22.83 13.76
C GLY A 191 11.20 22.29 13.72
N ALA A 192 10.98 21.17 13.03
CA ALA A 192 9.78 20.36 13.22
C ALA A 192 9.72 19.99 14.70
N SER A 193 8.57 20.22 15.33
CA SER A 193 8.46 20.03 16.78
C SER A 193 8.80 18.59 17.17
N ASN A 194 9.30 18.41 18.39
CA ASN A 194 9.59 17.10 18.99
C ASN A 194 8.39 16.13 18.97
N TYR A 195 7.19 16.61 18.64
CA TYR A 195 5.94 15.84 18.54
C TYR A 195 5.61 15.35 17.12
N ILE A 196 6.11 16.04 16.08
CA ILE A 196 5.85 15.70 14.67
C ILE A 196 6.86 14.66 14.17
N MET A 197 8.11 14.74 14.66
CA MET A 197 9.19 13.84 14.24
C MET A 197 8.94 12.37 14.56
N PRO A 198 8.54 11.96 15.79
CA PRO A 198 8.28 10.54 16.10
C PRO A 198 7.19 9.93 15.24
N LYS A 199 6.16 10.73 14.91
CA LYS A 199 5.08 10.36 14.00
C LYS A 199 5.63 10.10 12.59
N LEU A 200 6.33 11.07 12.00
CA LEU A 200 6.96 10.90 10.68
C LEU A 200 7.91 9.70 10.63
N TYR A 201 8.68 9.44 11.70
CA TYR A 201 9.52 8.25 11.80
C TYR A 201 8.71 6.95 11.79
N ALA A 202 7.61 6.85 12.55
CA ALA A 202 6.77 5.66 12.55
C ALA A 202 6.17 5.39 11.16
N PHE A 203 5.66 6.41 10.47
CA PHE A 203 5.03 6.29 9.15
C PHE A 203 6.02 6.18 7.99
N ALA A 204 7.28 6.57 8.16
CA ALA A 204 8.33 6.36 7.17
C ALA A 204 9.02 5.00 7.36
N LEU A 205 9.42 4.68 8.60
CA LEU A 205 10.30 3.54 8.89
C LEU A 205 9.53 2.22 8.98
N ALA A 206 8.31 2.18 9.52
CA ALA A 206 7.56 0.93 9.61
C ALA A 206 7.14 0.42 8.21
N PRO A 207 6.56 1.26 7.32
CA PRO A 207 6.33 0.85 5.93
C PRO A 207 7.63 0.56 5.17
N ALA A 208 8.75 1.24 5.45
CA ALA A 208 10.04 0.89 4.86
C ALA A 208 10.52 -0.51 5.28
N ALA A 209 10.37 -0.87 6.56
CA ALA A 209 10.69 -2.19 7.07
C ALA A 209 9.77 -3.27 6.46
N ALA A 210 8.47 -3.00 6.36
CA ALA A 210 7.51 -3.89 5.71
C ALA A 210 7.79 -4.06 4.21
N ALA A 211 8.20 -2.98 3.53
CA ALA A 211 8.66 -3.02 2.14
C ALA A 211 9.92 -3.88 2.00
N LEU A 212 10.89 -3.77 2.91
CA LEU A 212 12.09 -4.61 2.90
C LEU A 212 11.74 -6.09 3.08
N PHE A 213 10.89 -6.44 4.05
CA PHE A 213 10.43 -7.82 4.23
C PHE A 213 9.68 -8.34 3.00
N SER A 214 8.79 -7.53 2.43
CA SER A 214 8.06 -7.86 1.19
C SER A 214 8.99 -8.03 -0.01
N LEU A 215 10.06 -7.22 -0.12
CA LEU A 215 11.07 -7.33 -1.17
C LEU A 215 11.85 -8.65 -1.05
N ILE A 216 12.31 -9.00 0.16
CA ILE A 216 13.03 -10.25 0.39
C ILE A 216 12.10 -11.44 0.12
N ALA A 217 10.85 -11.38 0.57
CA ALA A 217 9.82 -12.39 0.27
C ALA A 217 9.63 -12.53 -1.24
N LEU A 218 9.42 -11.42 -1.96
CA LEU A 218 9.26 -11.38 -3.41
C LEU A 218 10.42 -12.06 -4.15
N LEU A 219 11.66 -11.67 -3.86
CA LEU A 219 12.84 -12.23 -4.50
C LEU A 219 12.94 -13.74 -4.27
N ARG A 220 12.57 -14.20 -3.08
CA ARG A 220 12.59 -15.61 -2.72
C ARG A 220 11.45 -16.40 -3.34
N TYR A 221 10.23 -15.87 -3.41
CA TYR A 221 9.11 -16.51 -4.10
C TYR A 221 9.39 -16.64 -5.59
N ARG A 222 9.94 -15.61 -6.24
CA ARG A 222 10.39 -15.69 -7.65
C ARG A 222 11.50 -16.71 -7.88
N LYS A 223 12.41 -16.87 -6.92
CA LYS A 223 13.43 -17.94 -6.98
C LYS A 223 12.75 -19.31 -6.83
N GLY A 224 11.80 -19.43 -5.90
CA GLY A 224 11.01 -20.64 -5.65
C GLY A 224 10.21 -21.10 -6.86
N GLU A 225 9.68 -20.18 -7.67
CA GLU A 225 9.02 -20.52 -8.95
C GLU A 225 9.93 -21.28 -9.92
N LYS A 226 11.25 -21.02 -9.90
CA LYS A 226 12.20 -21.70 -10.78
C LYS A 226 12.63 -23.06 -10.24
N THR A 227 12.63 -23.22 -8.91
CA THR A 227 13.12 -24.43 -8.24
C THR A 227 12.00 -25.36 -7.80
N GLY A 228 10.72 -24.96 -7.91
CA GLY A 228 9.57 -25.73 -7.45
C GLY A 228 9.47 -25.88 -5.93
N LEU A 229 10.32 -25.18 -5.17
CA LEU A 229 10.41 -25.29 -3.71
C LEU A 229 9.87 -24.03 -3.04
N VAL A 230 8.89 -24.19 -2.16
CA VAL A 230 8.39 -23.12 -1.29
C VAL A 230 9.12 -23.22 0.05
N SER A 231 9.99 -22.26 0.37
CA SER A 231 10.65 -22.22 1.68
C SER A 231 9.75 -21.54 2.71
N LYS A 232 9.67 -22.08 3.93
CA LYS A 232 8.94 -21.49 5.07
C LYS A 232 9.41 -20.08 5.40
N LEU A 233 10.69 -19.80 5.19
CA LEU A 233 11.26 -18.48 5.41
C LEU A 233 10.63 -17.43 4.48
N ASN A 234 10.12 -17.82 3.31
CA ASN A 234 9.41 -16.92 2.40
C ASN A 234 8.06 -16.50 3.00
N GLY A 235 7.34 -17.46 3.58
CA GLY A 235 6.08 -17.24 4.30
C GLY A 235 6.27 -16.31 5.48
N PHE A 236 7.24 -16.61 6.35
CA PHE A 236 7.53 -15.77 7.53
C PHE A 236 7.91 -14.34 7.17
N LEU A 237 8.60 -14.10 6.04
CA LEU A 237 8.95 -12.74 5.61
C LEU A 237 7.71 -11.96 5.16
N PHE A 238 6.80 -12.58 4.41
CA PHE A 238 5.55 -11.93 4.00
C PHE A 238 4.58 -11.73 5.18
N GLU A 239 4.44 -12.74 6.03
CA GLU A 239 3.66 -12.63 7.27
C GLU A 239 4.25 -11.57 8.22
N GLY A 240 5.58 -11.48 8.26
CA GLY A 240 6.31 -10.47 9.01
C GLY A 240 6.04 -9.06 8.49
N SER A 241 5.94 -8.84 7.17
CA SER A 241 5.52 -7.54 6.64
C SER A 241 4.10 -7.18 7.07
N LEU A 242 3.16 -8.14 7.04
CA LEU A 242 1.79 -7.90 7.50
C LEU A 242 1.75 -7.55 9.01
N LEU A 243 2.57 -8.21 9.82
CA LEU A 243 2.69 -7.91 11.24
C LEU A 243 3.18 -6.47 11.48
N VAL A 244 4.18 -6.03 10.69
CA VAL A 244 4.69 -4.65 10.75
C VAL A 244 3.63 -3.65 10.32
N ASP A 245 2.88 -3.94 9.24
CA ASP A 245 1.79 -3.09 8.77
C ASP A 245 0.71 -2.94 9.84
N GLY A 246 0.26 -4.07 10.43
CA GLY A 246 -0.71 -4.07 11.51
C GLY A 246 -0.22 -3.29 12.75
N ALA A 247 1.05 -3.47 13.15
CA ALA A 247 1.64 -2.73 14.27
C ALA A 247 1.78 -1.22 13.99
N ALA A 248 2.07 -0.84 12.74
CA ALA A 248 2.12 0.55 12.31
C ALA A 248 0.73 1.22 12.41
N LEU A 249 -0.33 0.50 11.98
CA LEU A 249 -1.72 0.96 12.12
C LEU A 249 -2.13 1.12 13.58
N LEU A 250 -1.80 0.15 14.44
CA LEU A 250 -2.08 0.26 15.88
C LEU A 250 -1.37 1.48 16.48
N SER A 251 -0.09 1.66 16.14
CA SER A 251 0.73 2.79 16.61
C SER A 251 0.16 4.13 16.13
N ALA A 252 -0.29 4.20 14.87
CA ALA A 252 -0.98 5.37 14.33
C ALA A 252 -2.20 5.76 15.18
N GLY A 253 -3.04 4.78 15.55
CA GLY A 253 -4.21 5.02 16.38
C GLY A 253 -3.86 5.48 17.80
N VAL A 254 -2.84 4.86 18.42
CA VAL A 254 -2.35 5.26 19.76
C VAL A 254 -1.79 6.68 19.73
N PHE A 255 -0.95 7.01 18.75
CA PHE A 255 -0.38 8.34 18.61
C PHE A 255 -1.44 9.41 18.32
N SER A 256 -2.46 9.09 17.51
CA SER A 256 -3.60 9.98 17.30
C SER A 256 -4.36 10.25 18.60
N TYR A 257 -4.55 9.23 19.44
CA TYR A 257 -5.30 9.36 20.69
C TYR A 257 -4.53 10.14 21.78
N VAL A 258 -3.30 9.73 22.07
CA VAL A 258 -2.48 10.30 23.16
C VAL A 258 -2.14 11.76 22.88
N PHE A 259 -1.66 12.06 21.66
CA PHE A 259 -1.23 13.41 21.32
C PHE A 259 -2.38 14.38 21.03
N ALA A 260 -3.60 13.89 20.83
CA ALA A 260 -4.79 14.74 20.80
C ALA A 260 -5.24 15.16 22.20
N GLN A 261 -4.97 14.36 23.24
CA GLN A 261 -5.39 14.62 24.63
C GLN A 261 -4.38 15.45 25.44
N GLU A 262 -3.07 15.27 25.24
CA GLU A 262 -2.06 15.79 26.19
C GLU A 262 -1.60 17.24 25.98
N THR A 263 -1.83 17.89 24.82
CA THR A 263 -1.19 19.20 24.54
C THR A 263 -2.19 20.30 24.20
N SER A 264 -2.44 21.17 25.18
CA SER A 264 -3.26 22.39 25.08
C SER A 264 -2.68 23.47 24.15
N SER A 265 -1.48 23.29 23.61
CA SER A 265 -0.80 24.26 22.72
C SER A 265 -0.45 23.72 21.32
N ALA A 266 -0.55 22.42 21.05
CA ALA A 266 -0.24 21.84 19.73
C ALA A 266 -0.96 20.50 19.51
N LYS A 267 -2.29 20.55 19.37
CA LYS A 267 -3.15 19.42 19.02
C LYS A 267 -2.87 18.98 17.57
N THR A 268 -1.75 18.29 17.35
CA THR A 268 -1.29 17.81 16.04
C THR A 268 -1.97 16.48 15.70
N SER A 269 -3.03 16.50 14.89
CA SER A 269 -3.66 15.27 14.36
C SER A 269 -3.20 15.01 12.93
N PHE A 270 -3.11 13.75 12.51
CA PHE A 270 -2.90 13.41 11.08
C PHE A 270 -4.12 13.74 10.22
N VAL A 271 -5.26 13.89 10.87
CA VAL A 271 -6.57 14.12 10.26
C VAL A 271 -6.84 15.62 10.11
N SER A 272 -6.11 16.47 10.84
CA SER A 272 -6.33 17.92 10.81
C SER A 272 -6.00 18.49 9.43
N SER A 273 -6.59 19.65 9.11
CA SER A 273 -6.26 20.41 7.90
C SER A 273 -4.87 21.07 7.96
N SER A 274 -4.27 21.12 9.15
CA SER A 274 -2.89 21.59 9.35
C SER A 274 -2.35 21.07 10.67
N TRP A 275 -1.03 20.87 10.76
CA TRP A 275 -0.37 20.37 11.97
C TRP A 275 -0.63 21.23 13.22
N ASN A 276 -0.95 22.51 13.05
CA ASN A 276 -1.19 23.43 14.17
C ASN A 276 -2.67 23.58 14.56
N LYS A 277 -3.60 22.86 13.90
CA LYS A 277 -5.02 22.93 14.20
C LYS A 277 -5.50 21.71 15.00
N PRO A 278 -6.28 21.93 16.08
CA PRO A 278 -7.00 20.89 16.76
C PRO A 278 -7.86 20.07 15.80
N ASP A 279 -7.88 18.77 16.03
CA ASP A 279 -8.87 17.90 15.43
C ASP A 279 -9.90 17.49 16.50
N VAL A 280 -11.17 17.54 16.13
CA VAL A 280 -12.32 17.18 16.99
C VAL A 280 -12.69 15.70 16.78
N ASN A 281 -12.19 15.06 15.71
CA ASN A 281 -12.59 13.72 15.27
C ASN A 281 -11.47 12.66 15.45
N TYR A 282 -10.42 12.97 16.22
CA TYR A 282 -9.25 12.09 16.42
C TYR A 282 -9.61 10.70 16.98
N MET A 283 -10.70 10.61 17.76
CA MET A 283 -11.18 9.38 18.40
C MET A 283 -11.65 8.35 17.37
N ASP A 284 -12.36 8.79 16.33
CA ASP A 284 -12.88 7.91 15.27
C ASP A 284 -11.75 7.32 14.43
N PHE A 285 -10.75 8.14 14.09
CA PHE A 285 -9.53 7.68 13.40
C PHE A 285 -8.78 6.67 14.25
N SER A 286 -8.54 6.98 15.53
CA SER A 286 -7.87 6.07 16.46
C SER A 286 -8.57 4.71 16.57
N VAL A 287 -9.89 4.71 16.74
CA VAL A 287 -10.68 3.47 16.83
C VAL A 287 -10.59 2.66 15.55
N MET A 288 -10.73 3.28 14.38
CA MET A 288 -10.64 2.55 13.12
C MET A 288 -9.22 2.00 12.86
N SER A 289 -8.18 2.77 13.18
CA SER A 289 -6.79 2.30 13.14
C SER A 289 -6.55 1.11 14.07
N TRP A 290 -7.18 1.08 15.25
CA TRP A 290 -7.12 -0.08 16.15
C TRP A 290 -7.85 -1.31 15.60
N ILE A 291 -9.05 -1.13 15.03
CA ILE A 291 -9.82 -2.23 14.44
C ILE A 291 -9.05 -2.84 13.26
N LEU A 292 -8.61 -2.01 12.30
CA LEU A 292 -7.89 -2.47 11.13
C LEU A 292 -6.52 -3.06 11.49
N GLY A 293 -5.75 -2.35 12.33
CA GLY A 293 -4.45 -2.82 12.79
C GLY A 293 -4.55 -4.14 13.57
N GLY A 294 -5.53 -4.26 14.47
CA GLY A 294 -5.80 -5.49 15.21
C GLY A 294 -6.18 -6.65 14.29
N ALA A 295 -7.04 -6.41 13.31
CA ALA A 295 -7.42 -7.43 12.33
C ALA A 295 -6.23 -7.93 11.50
N VAL A 296 -5.36 -7.01 11.04
CA VAL A 296 -4.15 -7.35 10.28
C VAL A 296 -3.15 -8.12 11.14
N VAL A 297 -2.93 -7.71 12.39
CA VAL A 297 -2.05 -8.44 13.34
C VAL A 297 -2.59 -9.85 13.59
N LEU A 298 -3.89 -10.00 13.86
CA LEU A 298 -4.52 -11.30 14.07
C LEU A 298 -4.37 -12.19 12.83
N LEU A 299 -4.60 -11.65 11.63
CA LEU A 299 -4.40 -12.39 10.38
C LEU A 299 -2.95 -12.84 10.23
N ALA A 300 -1.97 -11.95 10.46
CA ALA A 300 -0.55 -12.29 10.40
C ALA A 300 -0.20 -13.41 11.39
N LEU A 301 -0.69 -13.35 12.63
CA LEU A 301 -0.46 -14.38 13.65
C LEU A 301 -1.09 -15.73 13.26
N ILE A 302 -2.31 -15.73 12.72
CA ILE A 302 -2.97 -16.94 12.23
C ILE A 302 -2.14 -17.60 11.12
N LEU A 303 -1.65 -16.79 10.17
CA LEU A 303 -0.81 -17.26 9.08
C LEU A 303 0.52 -17.83 9.60
N ILE A 304 1.20 -17.13 10.51
CA ILE A 304 2.42 -17.62 11.18
C ILE A 304 2.19 -18.97 11.86
N VAL A 305 1.13 -19.11 12.65
CA VAL A 305 0.80 -20.35 13.33
C VAL A 305 0.52 -21.48 12.32
N SER A 306 -0.18 -21.18 11.22
CA SER A 306 -0.46 -22.14 10.16
C SER A 306 0.83 -22.63 9.47
N THR A 307 1.76 -21.72 9.19
CA THR A 307 3.08 -22.01 8.60
C THR A 307 3.92 -22.89 9.53
N VAL A 308 3.87 -22.64 10.84
CA VAL A 308 4.53 -23.48 11.85
C VAL A 308 3.88 -24.86 11.96
N ARG A 309 2.54 -24.98 11.93
CA ARG A 309 1.85 -26.27 12.06
C ARG A 309 2.08 -27.19 10.86
N SER A 310 2.02 -26.65 9.65
CA SER A 310 2.37 -27.39 8.42
C SER A 310 3.78 -27.98 8.49
N SER A 311 4.71 -27.30 9.17
CA SER A 311 6.07 -27.79 9.40
C SER A 311 6.17 -29.07 10.23
N LYS A 312 5.25 -29.31 11.16
CA LYS A 312 5.30 -30.46 12.06
C LYS A 312 4.70 -31.72 11.42
N SER A 313 3.68 -31.56 10.59
CA SER A 313 3.02 -32.67 9.89
C SER A 313 3.94 -33.35 8.86
N GLY A 314 4.74 -32.59 8.10
CA GLY A 314 5.65 -33.16 7.09
C GLY A 314 6.89 -33.88 7.63
N LYS A 315 7.13 -33.88 8.95
CA LYS A 315 8.19 -34.68 9.61
C LYS A 315 7.68 -35.99 10.20
N ALA A 316 6.37 -36.20 10.27
CA ALA A 316 5.78 -37.44 10.80
C ALA A 316 5.55 -38.51 9.71
N SER A 317 5.82 -38.18 8.44
CA SER A 317 5.61 -39.03 7.28
C SER A 317 6.90 -39.33 6.49
N SER A 318 8.07 -39.11 7.10
CA SER A 318 9.40 -39.44 6.53
C SER A 318 10.09 -40.49 7.36
#